data_AF-A0A9X1BV31-F1
#
_entry.id   AF-A0A9X1BV31-F1
#
_cell.length_a   1.000
_cell.length_b   1.000
_cell.length_c   1.000
_cell.angle_alpha   90.00
_cell.angle_beta   90.00
_cell.angle_gamma   90.00
#
_symmetry.space_group_name_H-M   'P 1'
#
loop_
_entity.id
_entity.type
_entity.pdbx_description
1 polymer ?
#
loop_
_entity_poly.entity_id
_entity_poly.type
_entity_poly.pdbx_seq_one_letter_code
_entity_poly.pdbx_strand_id
1 'polypeptide(L)'
;MVANPGYADQRSKRLVLRVVGVVAMTIALALTTIALLDFFTFDSGFADPFSDEAMSAEPTKFWMFFLALPFFVAGAACLQAGFLGAASRFAAGETMPVARDSMEYLTRGQGLGNLGRAEPADGPYCRGCGTRNDTDARFCDGCGQGLA
;
A
#
# COMPACT_ATOMS: atom_id res chain seq x y z
N MET A 1 -1.27 22.81 13.80
CA MET A 1 -0.29 21.70 13.72
C MET A 1 0.75 22.09 12.69
N VAL A 2 1.95 22.47 13.13
CA VAL A 2 3.06 22.83 12.24
C VAL A 2 3.51 21.54 11.57
N ALA A 3 3.29 21.41 10.26
CA ALA A 3 3.74 20.24 9.52
C ALA A 3 5.28 20.23 9.52
N ASN A 4 5.86 19.14 10.00
CA ASN A 4 7.30 18.87 9.92
C ASN A 4 7.77 19.10 8.47
N PRO A 5 8.89 19.82 8.21
CA PRO A 5 9.28 20.24 6.86
C PRO A 5 9.46 19.07 5.87
N GLY A 6 9.69 17.85 6.36
CA GLY A 6 9.73 16.64 5.54
C GLY A 6 8.40 16.20 4.91
N TYR A 7 7.25 16.74 5.32
CA TYR A 7 5.92 16.35 4.81
C TYR A 7 5.35 17.30 3.74
N ALA A 8 5.81 18.55 3.67
CA ALA A 8 5.26 19.53 2.73
C ALA A 8 5.54 19.12 1.28
N ASP A 9 6.76 18.65 1.02
CA ASP A 9 7.21 18.22 -0.30
C ASP A 9 6.54 16.90 -0.76
N GLN A 10 6.02 16.10 0.19
CA GLN A 10 5.32 14.85 -0.12
C GLN A 10 3.93 15.10 -0.74
N ARG A 11 3.28 16.22 -0.40
CA ARG A 11 1.96 16.56 -0.97
C ARG A 11 2.09 16.87 -2.46
N SER A 12 3.08 17.67 -2.82
CA SER A 12 3.37 18.04 -4.22
C SER A 12 3.76 16.82 -5.05
N LYS A 13 4.65 15.95 -4.55
CA LYS A 13 5.04 14.71 -5.24
C LYS A 13 3.86 13.77 -5.52
N ARG A 14 2.96 13.60 -4.55
CA ARG A 14 1.74 12.79 -4.72
C ARG A 14 0.77 13.42 -5.73
N LEU A 15 0.66 14.75 -5.75
CA LEU A 15 -0.17 15.46 -6.72
C LEU A 15 0.38 15.28 -8.14
N VAL A 16 1.69 15.43 -8.32
CA VAL A 16 2.35 15.20 -9.62
C VAL A 16 2.12 13.77 -10.10
N LEU A 17 2.30 12.76 -9.26
CA LEU A 17 2.04 11.35 -9.63
C LEU A 17 0.59 11.11 -10.05
N ARG A 18 -0.39 11.76 -9.41
CA ARG A 18 -1.81 11.65 -9.79
C ARG A 18 -2.09 12.31 -11.14
N VAL A 19 -1.58 13.53 -11.36
CA VAL A 19 -1.79 14.25 -12.62
C VAL A 19 -1.14 13.51 -13.79
N VAL A 20 0.12 13.09 -13.63
CA VAL A 20 0.84 12.30 -14.65
C VAL A 20 0.12 10.98 -14.92
N GLY A 21 -0.33 10.29 -13.86
CA GLY A 21 -1.11 9.06 -13.98
C GLY A 21 -2.42 9.23 -14.75
N VAL A 22 -3.20 10.27 -14.45
CA VAL A 22 -4.46 10.57 -15.16
C VAL A 22 -4.18 10.89 -16.62
N VAL A 23 -3.19 11.73 -16.92
CA VAL A 23 -2.83 12.07 -18.30
C VAL A 23 -2.40 10.81 -19.07
N ALA A 24 -1.51 9.99 -18.51
CA ALA A 24 -1.08 8.74 -19.13
C ALA A 24 -2.25 7.78 -19.36
N MET A 25 -3.20 7.68 -18.42
CA MET A 25 -4.43 6.87 -18.57
C MET A 25 -5.34 7.37 -19.68
N THR A 26 -5.53 8.69 -19.80
CA THR A 26 -6.37 9.25 -20.87
C THR A 26 -5.77 8.99 -22.25
N ILE A 27 -4.43 9.07 -22.37
CA ILE A 27 -3.71 8.74 -23.61
C ILE A 27 -3.82 7.25 -23.91
N ALA A 28 -3.57 6.39 -22.93
CA ALA A 28 -3.67 4.94 -23.09
C ALA A 28 -5.09 4.52 -23.53
N LEU A 29 -6.12 5.10 -22.90
CA LEU A 29 -7.51 4.85 -23.24
C LEU A 29 -7.81 5.26 -24.68
N ALA A 30 -7.41 6.47 -25.09
CA ALA A 30 -7.63 6.95 -26.46
C ALA A 30 -6.95 6.05 -27.51
N LEU A 31 -5.68 5.67 -27.28
CA LEU A 31 -4.95 4.76 -28.18
C LEU A 31 -5.59 3.38 -28.25
N THR A 32 -6.06 2.86 -27.10
CA THR A 32 -6.74 1.57 -27.00
C THR A 32 -8.08 1.61 -27.74
N THR A 33 -8.87 2.67 -27.58
CA THR A 33 -10.15 2.83 -28.30
C THR A 33 -9.94 2.92 -29.81
N ILE A 34 -8.94 3.67 -30.29
CA ILE A 34 -8.65 3.76 -31.74
C ILE A 34 -8.23 2.39 -32.28
N ALA A 35 -7.37 1.67 -31.58
CA ALA A 35 -6.92 0.34 -32.01
C ALA A 35 -8.07 -0.67 -32.01
N LEU A 36 -8.96 -0.64 -31.00
CA LEU A 36 -10.15 -1.48 -30.96
C LEU A 36 -11.15 -1.11 -32.05
N LEU A 37 -11.41 0.18 -32.28
CA LEU A 37 -12.31 0.60 -33.36
C LEU A 37 -11.79 0.10 -34.70
N ASP A 38 -10.51 0.33 -35.03
CA ASP A 38 -9.89 -0.16 -36.27
C ASP A 38 -10.00 -1.69 -36.38
N PHE A 39 -9.78 -2.43 -35.30
CA PHE A 39 -9.92 -3.89 -35.27
C PHE A 39 -11.36 -4.36 -35.47
N PHE A 40 -12.34 -3.79 -34.76
CA PHE A 40 -13.73 -4.23 -34.78
C PHE A 40 -14.53 -3.70 -35.98
N THR A 41 -14.24 -2.50 -36.49
CA THR A 41 -14.85 -2.01 -37.73
C THR A 41 -14.31 -2.72 -38.96
N PHE A 42 -13.14 -3.35 -38.85
CA PHE A 42 -12.48 -4.04 -39.93
C PHE A 42 -12.76 -5.56 -39.97
N ASP A 43 -12.84 -6.24 -38.81
CA ASP A 43 -12.90 -7.71 -38.72
C ASP A 43 -14.24 -8.29 -38.22
N SER A 44 -15.23 -7.43 -37.88
CA SER A 44 -16.61 -7.92 -37.69
C SER A 44 -17.38 -7.67 -38.97
N GLY A 45 -17.88 -8.72 -39.63
CA GLY A 45 -18.73 -8.68 -40.84
C GLY A 45 -20.10 -8.00 -40.63
N PHE A 46 -20.11 -6.83 -39.99
CA PHE A 46 -21.24 -5.98 -39.69
C PHE A 46 -21.14 -4.60 -40.37
N ALA A 47 -20.01 -4.27 -41.00
CA ALA A 47 -19.88 -3.15 -41.92
C ALA A 47 -19.87 -3.68 -43.37
N ASP A 48 -20.96 -3.41 -44.08
CA ASP A 48 -21.13 -3.44 -45.54
C ASP A 48 -20.53 -4.64 -46.31
N PRO A 49 -21.22 -5.80 -46.35
CA PRO A 49 -20.76 -7.03 -47.04
C PRO A 49 -20.74 -6.96 -48.59
N PHE A 50 -20.93 -5.78 -49.20
CA PHE A 50 -21.05 -5.60 -50.66
C PHE A 50 -20.16 -4.47 -51.23
N SER A 51 -19.13 -4.04 -50.50
CA SER A 51 -18.16 -3.08 -51.03
C SER A 51 -16.91 -3.79 -51.55
N ASP A 52 -16.50 -3.49 -52.79
CA ASP A 52 -15.38 -4.15 -53.50
C ASP A 52 -14.00 -3.91 -52.83
N GLU A 53 -13.93 -2.99 -51.86
CA GLU A 53 -12.73 -2.62 -51.09
C GLU A 53 -12.43 -3.59 -49.91
N ALA A 54 -13.35 -4.50 -49.60
CA ALA A 54 -13.28 -5.37 -48.41
C ALA A 54 -12.28 -6.54 -48.54
N MET A 55 -11.68 -6.77 -49.71
CA MET A 55 -10.84 -7.96 -49.97
C MET A 55 -9.33 -7.72 -49.81
N SER A 56 -8.87 -6.52 -49.43
CA SER A 56 -7.42 -6.23 -49.32
C SER A 56 -7.02 -5.23 -48.24
N ALA A 57 -7.94 -4.77 -47.40
CA ALA A 57 -7.55 -3.95 -46.27
C ALA A 57 -6.96 -4.84 -45.15
N GLU A 58 -5.95 -4.35 -44.45
CA GLU A 58 -5.35 -4.97 -43.28
C GLU A 58 -5.50 -3.98 -42.11
N PRO A 59 -5.58 -4.43 -40.85
CA PRO A 59 -5.76 -3.52 -39.71
C PRO A 59 -4.47 -2.69 -39.50
N THR A 60 -4.42 -1.52 -40.11
CA THR A 60 -3.22 -0.66 -40.14
C THR A 60 -2.87 -0.02 -38.80
N LYS A 61 -3.83 0.12 -37.88
CA LYS A 61 -3.64 0.86 -36.61
C LYS A 61 -3.58 -0.04 -35.38
N PHE A 62 -3.66 -1.36 -35.55
CA PHE A 62 -3.62 -2.32 -34.45
C PHE A 62 -2.36 -2.20 -33.59
N TRP A 63 -1.23 -1.79 -34.17
CA TRP A 63 0.04 -1.60 -33.44
C TRP A 63 -0.07 -0.56 -32.29
N MET A 64 -1.02 0.38 -32.38
CA MET A 64 -1.28 1.36 -31.32
C MET A 64 -1.73 0.71 -30.00
N PHE A 65 -2.28 -0.50 -30.05
CA PHE A 65 -2.62 -1.29 -28.86
C PHE A 65 -1.36 -1.70 -28.07
N PHE A 66 -0.30 -2.13 -28.77
CA PHE A 66 0.97 -2.47 -28.13
C PHE A 66 1.68 -1.25 -27.56
N LEU A 67 1.49 -0.07 -28.15
CA LEU A 67 1.95 1.20 -27.59
C LEU A 67 1.12 1.64 -26.37
N ALA A 68 -0.17 1.33 -26.34
CA ALA A 68 -1.06 1.67 -25.24
C ALA A 68 -0.78 0.87 -23.96
N LEU A 69 -0.39 -0.40 -24.07
CA LEU A 69 -0.06 -1.27 -22.93
C LEU A 69 0.97 -0.70 -21.94
N PRO A 70 2.18 -0.27 -22.36
CA PRO A 70 3.16 0.30 -21.44
C PRO A 70 2.68 1.62 -20.81
N PHE A 71 1.95 2.46 -21.58
CA PHE A 71 1.32 3.66 -21.04
C PHE A 71 0.25 3.32 -20.00
N PHE A 72 -0.51 2.25 -20.23
CA PHE A 72 -1.51 1.77 -19.29
C PHE A 72 -0.87 1.31 -17.98
N VAL A 73 0.16 0.46 -18.06
CA VAL A 73 0.89 -0.03 -16.88
C VAL A 73 1.55 1.11 -16.11
N ALA A 74 2.23 2.03 -16.81
CA ALA A 74 2.89 3.18 -16.19
C ALA A 74 1.89 4.13 -15.52
N GLY A 75 0.77 4.42 -16.19
CA GLY A 75 -0.29 5.26 -15.64
C GLY A 75 -0.94 4.64 -14.40
N ALA A 76 -1.25 3.33 -14.44
CA ALA A 76 -1.81 2.61 -13.31
C ALA A 76 -0.86 2.59 -12.10
N ALA A 77 0.43 2.34 -12.32
CA ALA A 77 1.45 2.37 -11.26
C ALA A 77 1.57 3.77 -10.63
N CYS A 78 1.56 4.83 -11.43
CA CYS A 78 1.59 6.21 -10.94
C CYS A 78 0.36 6.56 -10.10
N LEU A 79 -0.84 6.16 -10.54
CA LEU A 79 -2.07 6.35 -9.79
C LEU A 79 -2.06 5.57 -8.47
N GLN A 80 -1.67 4.30 -8.50
CA GLN A 80 -1.53 3.49 -7.29
C GLN A 80 -0.58 4.14 -6.29
N ALA A 81 0.63 4.53 -6.71
CA ALA A 81 1.59 5.22 -5.84
C ALA A 81 1.07 6.58 -5.31
N GLY A 82 0.37 7.35 -6.16
CA GLY A 82 -0.23 8.64 -5.80
C GLY A 82 -1.36 8.52 -4.76
N PHE A 83 -2.12 7.43 -4.79
CA PHE A 83 -3.23 7.16 -3.87
C PHE A 83 -2.91 6.18 -2.73
N LEU A 84 -1.76 5.49 -2.78
CA LEU A 84 -1.36 4.47 -1.79
C LEU A 84 -1.39 5.00 -0.35
N GLY A 85 -0.99 6.25 -0.14
CA GLY A 85 -1.01 6.85 1.20
C GLY A 85 -2.41 7.16 1.73
N ALA A 86 -3.42 7.32 0.87
CA ALA A 86 -4.82 7.45 1.31
C ALA A 86 -5.39 6.07 1.65
N ALA A 87 -5.14 5.09 0.78
CA ALA A 87 -5.56 3.70 0.99
C ALA A 87 -4.93 3.10 2.26
N SER A 88 -3.65 3.33 2.50
CA SER A 88 -2.96 2.79 3.69
C SER A 88 -3.48 3.37 5.00
N ARG A 89 -3.89 4.65 5.02
CA ARG A 89 -4.49 5.27 6.22
C ARG A 89 -5.87 4.71 6.52
N PHE A 90 -6.66 4.46 5.47
CA PHE A 90 -7.97 3.82 5.60
C PHE A 90 -7.83 2.39 6.11
N ALA A 91 -6.97 1.59 5.47
CA ALA A 91 -6.67 0.23 5.88
C ALA A 91 -6.13 0.17 7.31
N ALA A 92 -5.20 1.07 7.68
CA ALA A 92 -4.72 1.16 9.06
C ALA A 92 -5.85 1.50 10.05
N GLY A 93 -6.77 2.41 9.71
CA GLY A 93 -7.91 2.73 10.58
C GLY A 93 -8.78 1.52 10.92
N GLU A 94 -9.04 0.63 9.95
CA GLU A 94 -9.89 -0.55 10.14
C GLU A 94 -9.15 -1.74 10.73
N THR A 95 -7.88 -1.94 10.35
CA THR A 95 -7.11 -3.14 10.72
C THR A 95 -6.28 -2.97 12.00
N MET A 96 -5.90 -1.74 12.36
CA MET A 96 -5.07 -1.47 13.53
C MET A 96 -5.68 -1.93 14.86
N PRO A 97 -7.00 -1.79 15.15
CA PRO A 97 -7.54 -2.27 16.43
C PRO A 97 -7.44 -3.79 16.55
N VAL A 98 -7.71 -4.54 15.48
CA VAL A 98 -7.60 -6.01 15.47
C VAL A 98 -6.15 -6.45 15.63
N ALA A 99 -5.21 -5.77 14.96
CA ALA A 99 -3.79 -6.02 15.14
C ALA A 99 -3.35 -5.72 16.58
N ARG A 100 -3.82 -4.62 17.18
CA ARG A 100 -3.57 -4.26 18.59
C ARG A 100 -4.10 -5.34 19.53
N ASP A 101 -5.34 -5.80 19.38
CA ASP A 101 -5.95 -6.81 20.25
C ASP A 101 -5.19 -8.16 20.17
N SER A 102 -4.77 -8.53 18.96
CA SER A 102 -3.95 -9.73 18.72
C SER A 102 -2.58 -9.62 19.41
N MET A 103 -1.93 -8.46 19.29
CA MET A 103 -0.68 -8.19 20.00
C MET A 103 -0.89 -8.20 21.52
N GLU A 104 -1.97 -7.60 22.00
CA GLU A 104 -2.30 -7.54 23.42
C GLU A 104 -2.53 -8.94 24.00
N TYR A 105 -3.23 -9.81 23.26
CA TYR A 105 -3.41 -11.23 23.62
C TYR A 105 -2.07 -11.97 23.71
N LEU A 106 -1.18 -11.76 22.75
CA LEU A 106 0.14 -12.39 22.76
C LEU A 106 1.00 -11.87 23.92
N THR A 107 0.95 -10.57 24.22
CA THR A 107 1.75 -9.96 25.30
C THR A 107 1.20 -10.21 26.70
N ARG A 108 -0.12 -10.44 26.87
CA ARG A 108 -0.75 -10.60 28.19
C ARG A 108 -0.69 -12.01 28.79
N GLY A 109 -0.01 -13.00 28.18
CA GLY A 109 0.29 -14.22 28.96
C GLY A 109 0.58 -15.54 28.28
N GLN A 110 0.59 -15.68 26.95
CA GLN A 110 1.00 -16.95 26.30
C GLN A 110 1.84 -16.81 25.02
N GLY A 111 2.18 -15.59 24.59
CA GLY A 111 3.04 -15.35 23.44
C GLY A 111 4.49 -15.09 23.85
N LEU A 112 5.41 -15.95 23.41
CA LEU A 112 6.87 -15.74 23.43
C LEU A 112 7.48 -15.42 24.82
N GLY A 113 7.53 -16.45 25.69
CA GLY A 113 8.59 -16.60 26.68
C GLY A 113 8.84 -15.42 27.64
N ASN A 114 7.79 -14.89 28.28
CA ASN A 114 7.87 -13.84 29.31
C ASN A 114 8.51 -12.50 28.88
N LEU A 115 8.78 -12.28 27.59
CA LEU A 115 9.25 -10.98 27.09
C LEU A 115 8.05 -10.06 26.88
N GLY A 116 7.75 -9.25 27.90
CA GLY A 116 6.63 -8.30 27.85
C GLY A 116 5.72 -8.29 29.08
N ARG A 117 6.13 -8.92 30.19
CA ARG A 117 5.46 -8.70 31.48
C ARG A 117 5.59 -7.22 31.85
N ALA A 118 4.56 -6.45 31.55
CA ALA A 118 4.26 -5.17 32.19
C ALA A 118 3.10 -5.39 33.17
N GLU A 119 3.16 -6.47 33.95
CA GLU A 119 2.44 -6.44 35.22
C GLU A 119 3.14 -5.36 36.06
N PRO A 120 2.40 -4.42 36.68
CA PRO A 120 3.01 -3.45 37.57
C PRO A 120 3.68 -4.22 38.70
N ALA A 121 5.01 -4.30 38.66
CA ALA A 121 5.82 -5.05 39.63
C ALA A 121 5.45 -4.59 41.05
N ASP A 122 4.70 -5.39 41.81
CA ASP A 122 4.13 -4.95 43.10
C ASP A 122 5.04 -5.15 44.31
N GLY A 123 6.26 -5.62 44.08
CA GLY A 123 7.25 -5.94 45.10
C GLY A 123 8.21 -4.80 45.46
N PRO A 124 9.28 -5.14 46.19
CA PRO A 124 10.21 -4.16 46.74
C PRO A 124 11.08 -3.49 45.67
N TYR A 125 11.47 -2.25 45.96
CA TYR A 125 12.49 -1.54 45.17
C TYR A 125 13.89 -2.10 45.48
N CYS A 126 14.68 -2.33 44.44
CA CYS A 126 16.08 -2.72 44.59
C CYS A 126 16.89 -1.59 45.23
N ARG A 127 17.66 -1.91 46.28
CA ARG A 127 18.54 -0.94 46.97
C ARG A 127 19.76 -0.53 46.12
N GLY A 128 20.12 -1.31 45.11
CA GLY A 128 21.28 -1.05 44.25
C GLY A 128 20.96 -0.15 43.06
N CYS A 129 19.89 -0.44 42.33
CA CYS A 129 19.55 0.27 41.07
C CYS A 129 18.19 1.02 41.09
N GLY A 130 17.38 0.84 42.13
CA GLY A 130 16.08 1.50 42.25
C GLY A 130 14.95 0.90 41.39
N THR A 131 15.18 -0.21 40.68
CA THR A 131 14.13 -0.91 39.91
C THR A 131 13.13 -1.58 40.86
N ARG A 132 11.83 -1.43 40.59
CA ARG A 132 10.73 -2.14 41.28
C ARG A 132 10.66 -3.57 40.74
N ASN A 133 10.74 -4.58 41.60
CA ASN A 133 10.74 -6.00 41.20
C ASN A 133 9.44 -6.69 41.66
N ASP A 134 9.15 -7.86 41.10
CA ASP A 134 8.01 -8.68 41.50
C ASP A 134 8.10 -9.12 42.98
N THR A 135 6.96 -9.37 43.63
CA THR A 135 6.91 -9.71 45.07
C THR A 135 7.63 -11.02 45.42
N ASP A 136 7.77 -11.93 44.46
CA ASP A 136 8.41 -13.24 44.60
C ASP A 136 9.82 -13.30 43.96
N ALA A 137 10.34 -12.17 43.47
CA ALA A 137 11.66 -12.09 42.86
C ALA A 137 12.79 -12.26 43.88
N ARG A 138 13.68 -13.24 43.66
CA ARG A 138 14.89 -13.45 44.49
C ARG A 138 16.08 -12.61 44.03
N PHE A 139 16.04 -12.13 42.79
CA PHE A 139 17.09 -11.32 42.16
C PHE A 139 16.44 -10.13 41.47
N CYS A 140 17.17 -9.02 41.38
CA CYS A 140 16.65 -7.81 40.74
C CYS A 140 16.63 -7.93 39.21
N ASP A 141 15.52 -7.56 38.58
CA ASP A 141 15.31 -7.58 37.13
C ASP A 141 16.17 -6.56 36.37
N GLY A 142 16.64 -5.51 37.06
CA GLY A 142 17.47 -4.45 36.48
C GLY A 142 18.98 -4.71 36.56
N CYS A 143 19.48 -5.14 37.73
CA CYS A 143 20.92 -5.25 37.98
C CYS A 143 21.39 -6.65 38.41
N GLY A 144 20.48 -7.61 38.60
CA GLY A 144 20.81 -9.00 38.99
C GLY A 144 21.24 -9.18 40.44
N GLN A 145 21.21 -8.14 41.28
CA GLN A 145 21.60 -8.23 42.69
C GLN A 145 20.55 -8.99 43.50
N GLY A 146 20.99 -9.80 44.47
CA GLY A 146 20.09 -10.56 45.35
C GLY A 146 19.16 -9.65 46.15
N LEU A 147 17.85 -9.92 46.07
CA LEU A 147 16.81 -9.28 46.88
C LEU A 147 16.64 -10.16 48.12
N ALA A 148 17.41 -9.85 49.17
CA ALA A 148 17.36 -10.50 50.48
C ALA A 148 16.45 -9.73 51.45
#